data_AF-A0A0D2MD38-F1
#
_entry.id   AF-A0A0D2MD38-F1
#
_cell.length_a   1.000
_cell.length_b   1.000
_cell.length_c   1.000
_cell.angle_alpha   90.00
_cell.angle_beta   90.00
_cell.angle_gamma   90.00
#
_symmetry.space_group_name_H-M   'P 1'
#
loop_
_entity.id
_entity.type
_entity.pdbx_description
1 polymer ?
#
loop_
_entity_poly.entity_id
_entity_poly.type
_entity_poly.pdbx_seq_one_letter_code
_entity_poly.pdbx_strand_id
1 'polypeptide(L)'
;MATFQAPPGHLSQAEVLILSRMVEAKLTVEAPDPDLQAPQLTTAEGHKVVGTMAVVRAVAASGDSKGDALVPKDLAGEVDRWLEVAAELESHAGAWLEPTSHHTTDEAREASRPDILAHLGAVEAQLSRAAADAAAPAASLLGAGGGPLTLADVAVACALLPLWRGVLGEDVRAGFPATGAWLRGAAESEHFAPVVGEVKFCAASGWAEPAAAPADKKKKKKKGAAAGATEGGEQQQQQQDDEGGEGGGDKEELDPEKAAKKAAKLAEKEAKRAKAAAKAAAAAAAADKAGGGNDKKAKAKAEADAKKARCKGRNVCAVRVAAAEAEEVAKLLAEVRSTPKGERKIMPAELYKGYHPTMVEAAWYEWWEQCGFFKPDLASDKPPFVIVIPPPNVTGALHIGHALTNSIQDTIVRWRRMSGYNVLWVPGMDHAGIATQSVVEKKLAKERRITRHDLGRDAFLTEVYSWVKDYGGRICGQLRRMGSSVDWSRQVFTMDDARSASVLEAFVRMYEGGVIYRDNRLVNWDCRLRTAVSDIEVDYIDVPGRTLINVPGFDQPVEFGVLTSFAYPLESGEGEIVVATTRPETMLGDTAVAVHPEDPRWGVGPGVMAMWG
;
A
#
# COMPACT_ATOMS: atom_id res chain seq x y z
N MET A 1 24.84 -1.90 15.63
CA MET A 1 23.61 -2.32 14.93
C MET A 1 22.95 -1.05 14.47
N ALA A 2 22.65 -0.91 13.18
CA ALA A 2 22.09 0.33 12.63
C ALA A 2 20.59 0.15 12.36
N THR A 3 19.80 1.22 12.48
CA THR A 3 18.34 1.15 12.40
C THR A 3 17.86 1.80 11.11
N PHE A 4 17.11 1.06 10.30
CA PHE A 4 16.51 1.50 9.05
C PHE A 4 14.99 1.69 9.21
N GLN A 5 14.49 2.85 8.79
CA GLN A 5 13.09 3.24 8.84
C GLN A 5 12.60 3.55 7.42
N ALA A 6 11.70 2.74 6.90
CA ALA A 6 11.07 2.92 5.59
C ALA A 6 9.70 2.21 5.52
N PRO A 7 8.78 2.65 4.65
CA PRO A 7 7.49 1.98 4.48
C PRO A 7 7.65 0.51 4.02
N PRO A 8 6.88 -0.44 4.59
CA PRO A 8 6.89 -1.83 4.13
C PRO A 8 6.51 -1.94 2.65
N GLY A 9 7.42 -2.46 1.83
CA GLY A 9 7.27 -2.56 0.37
C GLY A 9 7.88 -1.40 -0.42
N HIS A 10 8.44 -0.38 0.22
CA HIS A 10 9.23 0.65 -0.45
C HIS A 10 10.51 0.04 -1.05
N LEU A 11 10.86 0.41 -2.28
CA LEU A 11 11.90 -0.27 -3.07
C LEU A 11 13.26 -0.32 -2.37
N SER A 12 13.68 0.80 -1.77
CA SER A 12 14.92 0.88 -0.98
C SER A 12 15.01 -0.08 0.21
N GLN A 13 13.89 -0.62 0.70
CA GLN A 13 13.89 -1.64 1.74
C GLN A 13 14.55 -2.93 1.25
N ALA A 14 14.38 -3.29 -0.03
CA ALA A 14 15.06 -4.43 -0.63
C ALA A 14 16.56 -4.13 -0.82
N GLU A 15 16.90 -2.99 -1.41
CA GLU A 15 18.30 -2.57 -1.63
C GLU A 15 19.12 -2.64 -0.33
N VAL A 16 18.59 -2.01 0.73
CA VAL A 16 19.26 -1.89 2.03
C VAL A 16 19.43 -3.23 2.73
N LEU A 17 18.41 -4.11 2.67
CA LEU A 17 18.51 -5.46 3.24
C LEU A 17 19.44 -6.40 2.45
N ILE A 18 19.55 -6.22 1.13
CA ILE A 18 20.49 -6.96 0.29
C ILE A 18 21.92 -6.50 0.60
N LEU A 19 22.17 -5.18 0.54
CA LEU A 19 23.49 -4.61 0.83
C LEU A 19 23.97 -4.92 2.25
N SER A 20 23.08 -4.89 3.24
CA SER A 20 23.45 -5.23 4.62
C SER A 20 23.93 -6.66 4.77
N ARG A 21 23.48 -7.60 3.92
CA ARG A 21 23.99 -8.98 3.89
C ARG A 21 25.32 -9.08 3.15
N MET A 22 25.50 -8.33 2.07
CA MET A 22 26.76 -8.28 1.31
C MET A 22 27.93 -7.75 2.16
N VAL A 23 27.67 -6.74 3.01
CA VAL A 23 28.67 -6.15 3.94
C VAL A 23 28.58 -6.69 5.38
N GLU A 24 27.74 -7.69 5.64
CA GLU A 24 27.51 -8.32 6.96
C GLU A 24 27.05 -7.35 8.08
N ALA A 25 26.54 -6.17 7.71
CA ALA A 25 26.01 -5.18 8.64
C ALA A 25 24.68 -5.64 9.28
N LYS A 26 24.65 -5.67 10.61
CA LYS A 26 23.42 -5.93 11.38
C LYS A 26 22.51 -4.71 11.36
N LEU A 27 21.44 -4.79 10.56
CA LEU A 27 20.35 -3.81 10.52
C LEU A 27 19.12 -4.27 11.31
N THR A 28 18.50 -3.33 12.02
CA THR A 28 17.12 -3.42 12.52
C THR A 28 16.23 -2.68 11.52
N VAL A 29 15.07 -3.24 11.16
CA VAL A 29 14.04 -2.51 10.38
C VAL A 29 12.90 -2.13 11.31
N GLU A 30 12.58 -0.84 11.35
CA GLU A 30 11.46 -0.28 12.11
C GLU A 30 10.36 0.20 11.17
N ALA A 31 9.15 0.40 11.71
CA ALA A 31 8.10 1.13 11.01
C ALA A 31 8.57 2.58 10.73
N PRO A 32 8.19 3.19 9.60
CA PRO A 32 8.56 4.57 9.31
C PRO A 32 7.93 5.54 10.32
N ASP A 33 8.65 6.61 10.66
CA ASP A 33 8.05 7.83 11.20
C ASP A 33 6.94 8.28 10.22
N PRO A 34 5.69 8.51 10.65
CA PRO A 34 4.58 8.86 9.76
C PRO A 34 4.78 10.17 8.97
N ASP A 35 5.76 11.00 9.33
CA ASP A 35 6.13 12.20 8.57
C ASP A 35 7.33 11.99 7.61
N LEU A 36 7.99 10.81 7.61
CA LEU A 36 9.09 10.50 6.69
C LEU A 36 8.56 10.05 5.31
N GLN A 37 8.65 10.95 4.32
CA GLN A 37 8.42 10.62 2.90
C GLN A 37 9.60 9.92 2.22
N ALA A 38 10.74 9.79 2.90
CA ALA A 38 11.97 9.20 2.38
C ALA A 38 12.60 8.25 3.42
N PRO A 39 13.28 7.17 3.00
CA PRO A 39 13.89 6.22 3.92
C PRO A 39 15.02 6.86 4.74
N GLN A 40 15.16 6.42 5.99
CA GLN A 40 16.18 6.89 6.94
C GLN A 40 16.99 5.72 7.51
N LEU A 41 18.29 5.94 7.72
CA LEU A 41 19.18 5.04 8.45
C LEU A 41 19.83 5.80 9.62
N THR A 42 19.84 5.19 10.80
CA THR A 42 20.61 5.68 11.96
C THR A 42 21.84 4.79 12.14
N THR A 43 23.04 5.36 12.05
CA THR A 43 24.31 4.62 12.23
C THR A 43 24.52 4.23 13.70
N ALA A 44 25.52 3.38 13.95
CA ALA A 44 25.92 3.02 15.33
C ALA A 44 26.44 4.22 16.16
N GLU A 45 26.79 5.33 15.50
CA GLU A 45 27.25 6.59 16.12
C GLU A 45 26.09 7.59 16.33
N GLY A 46 24.86 7.20 16.00
CA GLY A 46 23.66 8.04 16.10
C GLY A 46 23.46 9.01 14.92
N HIS A 47 24.34 9.00 13.91
CA HIS A 47 24.16 9.84 12.72
C HIS A 47 22.96 9.37 11.89
N LYS A 48 22.08 10.30 11.52
CA LYS A 48 20.93 10.05 10.65
C LYS A 48 21.28 10.35 9.20
N VAL A 49 21.14 9.36 8.33
CA VAL A 49 21.26 9.45 6.87
C VAL A 49 19.85 9.35 6.30
N VAL A 50 19.47 10.26 5.41
CA VAL A 50 18.10 10.37 4.87
C VAL A 50 18.13 10.38 3.35
N GLY A 51 17.18 9.68 2.72
CA GLY A 51 17.04 9.56 1.27
C GLY A 51 17.69 8.29 0.72
N THR A 52 16.99 7.62 -0.21
CA THR A 52 17.32 6.28 -0.74
C THR A 52 18.80 6.10 -1.05
N MET A 53 19.32 6.85 -2.02
CA MET A 53 20.71 6.74 -2.47
C MET A 53 21.76 7.10 -1.41
N ALA A 54 21.43 7.96 -0.44
CA ALA A 54 22.34 8.31 0.65
C ALA A 54 22.43 7.17 1.67
N VAL A 55 21.28 6.61 2.07
CA VAL A 55 21.20 5.44 2.95
C VAL A 55 21.88 4.22 2.34
N VAL A 56 21.58 3.94 1.07
CA VAL A 56 22.16 2.85 0.26
C VAL A 56 23.70 2.92 0.24
N ARG A 57 24.26 4.11 0.00
CA ARG A 57 25.71 4.34 0.07
C ARG A 57 26.28 4.22 1.49
N ALA A 58 25.57 4.69 2.51
CA ALA A 58 26.00 4.57 3.90
C ALA A 58 26.08 3.10 4.34
N VAL A 59 25.15 2.24 3.93
CA VAL A 59 25.22 0.79 4.16
C VAL A 59 26.42 0.20 3.43
N ALA A 60 26.57 0.47 2.13
CA ALA A 60 27.69 -0.04 1.34
C ALA A 60 29.07 0.36 1.90
N ALA A 61 29.19 1.56 2.50
CA ALA A 61 30.42 2.05 3.12
C ALA A 61 30.67 1.55 4.56
N SER A 62 29.70 0.88 5.20
CA SER A 62 29.75 0.55 6.65
C SER A 62 30.51 -0.72 7.03
N GLY A 63 31.19 -1.39 6.08
CA GLY A 63 31.92 -2.64 6.31
C GLY A 63 33.40 -2.57 5.96
N ASP A 64 34.27 -2.64 6.99
CA ASP A 64 35.73 -2.34 6.99
C ASP A 64 36.63 -3.09 5.98
N SER A 65 36.11 -4.04 5.20
CA SER A 65 36.90 -4.77 4.18
C SER A 65 36.16 -5.10 2.88
N LYS A 66 34.87 -4.76 2.76
CA LYS A 66 34.04 -5.11 1.59
C LYS A 66 33.45 -3.91 0.85
N GLY A 67 33.33 -2.73 1.46
CA GLY A 67 32.75 -1.55 0.82
C GLY A 67 33.48 -1.10 -0.46
N ASP A 68 34.82 -1.19 -0.46
CA ASP A 68 35.68 -0.90 -1.62
C ASP A 68 35.43 -1.81 -2.84
N ALA A 69 34.81 -2.98 -2.64
CA ALA A 69 34.43 -3.89 -3.73
C ALA A 69 33.02 -3.61 -4.27
N LEU A 70 32.12 -3.04 -3.45
CA LEU A 70 30.79 -2.61 -3.89
C LEU A 70 30.83 -1.28 -4.64
N VAL A 71 31.79 -0.40 -4.31
CA VAL A 71 32.05 0.87 -5.02
C VAL A 71 33.54 0.96 -5.37
N PRO A 72 34.00 0.27 -6.43
CA PRO A 72 35.40 0.33 -6.87
C PRO A 72 35.81 1.76 -7.21
N LYS A 73 36.97 2.21 -6.72
CA LYS A 73 37.41 3.62 -6.79
C LYS A 73 37.70 4.12 -8.21
N ASP A 74 37.97 3.19 -9.12
CA ASP A 74 38.14 3.37 -10.56
C ASP A 74 36.79 3.41 -11.32
N LEU A 75 35.79 2.63 -10.89
CA LEU A 75 34.45 2.58 -11.49
C LEU A 75 33.40 3.44 -10.77
N ALA A 76 33.78 4.18 -9.72
CA ALA A 76 32.85 4.96 -8.89
C ALA A 76 31.96 5.92 -9.69
N GLY A 77 32.49 6.54 -10.75
CA GLY A 77 31.71 7.42 -11.65
C GLY A 77 30.68 6.67 -12.52
N GLU A 78 30.87 5.38 -12.78
CA GLU A 78 29.87 4.53 -13.44
C GLU A 78 28.86 3.98 -12.44
N VAL A 79 29.28 3.64 -11.21
CA VAL A 79 28.38 3.31 -10.10
C VAL A 79 27.44 4.49 -9.82
N ASP A 80 27.97 5.72 -9.73
CA ASP A 80 27.19 6.94 -9.55
C ASP A 80 26.13 7.11 -10.66
N ARG A 81 26.53 6.91 -11.92
CA ARG A 81 25.63 6.97 -13.07
C ARG A 81 24.51 5.92 -13.02
N TRP A 82 24.81 4.68 -12.63
CA TRP A 82 23.78 3.64 -12.56
C TRP A 82 22.85 3.81 -11.36
N LEU A 83 23.32 4.45 -10.29
CA LEU A 83 22.48 4.89 -9.17
C LEU A 83 21.53 6.04 -9.56
N GLU A 84 21.99 6.97 -10.40
CA GLU A 84 21.09 7.97 -11.03
C GLU A 84 20.03 7.29 -11.92
N VAL A 85 20.44 6.36 -12.80
CA VAL A 85 19.50 5.60 -13.66
C VAL A 85 18.53 4.73 -12.85
N ALA A 86 18.96 4.15 -11.72
CA ALA A 86 18.08 3.41 -10.82
C ALA A 86 17.03 4.34 -10.19
N ALA A 87 17.42 5.51 -9.69
CA ALA A 87 16.49 6.49 -9.10
C ALA A 87 15.51 7.08 -10.16
N GLU A 88 15.96 7.29 -11.40
CA GLU A 88 15.07 7.66 -12.51
C GLU A 88 14.07 6.52 -12.82
N LEU A 89 14.54 5.27 -12.90
CA LEU A 89 13.69 4.09 -13.05
C LEU A 89 12.66 3.95 -11.92
N GLU A 90 13.05 4.09 -10.65
CA GLU A 90 12.12 4.09 -9.50
C GLU A 90 11.04 5.16 -9.66
N SER A 91 11.45 6.39 -9.98
CA SER A 91 10.54 7.54 -10.15
C SER A 91 9.53 7.32 -11.29
N HIS A 92 9.95 6.71 -12.40
CA HIS A 92 9.05 6.38 -13.51
C HIS A 92 8.19 5.14 -13.22
N ALA A 93 8.71 4.17 -12.46
CA ALA A 93 8.02 2.94 -12.07
C ALA A 93 6.92 3.17 -11.02
N GLY A 94 7.02 4.18 -10.16
CA GLY A 94 5.98 4.51 -9.16
C GLY A 94 4.59 4.68 -9.77
N ALA A 95 4.49 5.26 -10.97
CA ALA A 95 3.23 5.40 -11.73
C ALA A 95 2.56 4.05 -12.10
N TRP A 96 3.34 2.97 -12.12
CA TRP A 96 2.93 1.61 -12.49
C TRP A 96 2.84 0.65 -11.30
N LEU A 97 3.48 0.97 -10.18
CA LEU A 97 3.60 0.08 -9.01
C LEU A 97 2.72 0.50 -7.82
N GLU A 98 2.36 1.78 -7.71
CA GLU A 98 1.64 2.33 -6.56
C GLU A 98 0.24 2.87 -6.92
N PRO A 99 -0.77 2.02 -7.24
CA PRO A 99 -2.10 2.42 -7.75
C PRO A 99 -2.98 3.28 -6.82
N THR A 100 -2.42 3.84 -5.75
CA THR A 100 -3.07 4.75 -4.80
C THR A 100 -2.28 6.03 -4.55
N SER A 101 -1.14 6.27 -5.22
CA SER A 101 -0.41 7.53 -5.12
C SER A 101 -1.06 8.61 -5.99
N HIS A 102 -0.89 9.89 -5.65
CA HIS A 102 -1.49 11.01 -6.39
C HIS A 102 -0.90 11.23 -7.80
N HIS A 103 0.00 10.37 -8.26
CA HIS A 103 0.67 10.44 -9.56
C HIS A 103 0.20 9.36 -10.56
N THR A 104 -0.67 8.42 -10.17
CA THR A 104 -1.12 7.32 -11.06
C THR A 104 -2.31 7.68 -11.95
N THR A 105 -2.17 8.67 -12.82
CA THR A 105 -3.10 8.85 -13.96
C THR A 105 -2.67 8.02 -15.15
N ASP A 106 -3.61 7.64 -16.01
CA ASP A 106 -3.33 6.96 -17.29
C ASP A 106 -2.35 7.79 -18.14
N GLU A 107 -2.48 9.11 -18.09
CA GLU A 107 -1.61 10.09 -18.75
C GLU A 107 -0.16 10.01 -18.22
N ALA A 108 0.03 9.86 -16.90
CA ALA A 108 1.35 9.71 -16.29
C ALA A 108 1.96 8.33 -16.58
N ARG A 109 1.13 7.28 -16.66
CA ARG A 109 1.53 5.93 -17.08
C ARG A 109 2.00 5.90 -18.53
N GLU A 110 1.22 6.47 -19.46
CA GLU A 110 1.64 6.61 -20.87
C GLU A 110 2.88 7.50 -21.02
N ALA A 111 2.99 8.58 -20.25
CA ALA A 111 4.15 9.47 -20.28
C ALA A 111 5.45 8.79 -19.78
N SER A 112 5.39 7.84 -18.83
CA SER A 112 6.58 7.17 -18.30
C SER A 112 7.06 5.96 -19.12
N ARG A 113 6.19 5.33 -19.93
CA ARG A 113 6.59 4.23 -20.85
C ARG A 113 7.85 4.52 -21.69
N PRO A 114 7.96 5.64 -22.44
CA PRO A 114 9.14 5.88 -23.29
C PRO A 114 10.43 6.05 -22.49
N ASP A 115 10.36 6.63 -21.29
CA ASP A 115 11.52 6.84 -20.44
C ASP A 115 11.98 5.50 -19.82
N ILE A 116 11.05 4.69 -19.27
CA ILE A 116 11.34 3.33 -18.80
C ILE A 116 12.00 2.49 -19.92
N LEU A 117 11.44 2.52 -21.14
CA LEU A 117 12.01 1.80 -22.29
C LEU A 117 13.40 2.33 -22.70
N ALA A 118 13.68 3.63 -22.52
CA ALA A 118 14.99 4.21 -22.78
C ALA A 118 16.03 3.78 -21.73
N HIS A 119 15.68 3.75 -20.45
CA HIS A 119 16.53 3.21 -19.39
C HIS A 119 16.77 1.71 -19.56
N LEU A 120 15.76 0.94 -19.95
CA LEU A 120 15.91 -0.49 -20.28
C LEU A 120 16.80 -0.71 -21.51
N GLY A 121 16.66 0.11 -22.55
CA GLY A 121 17.58 0.08 -23.69
C GLY A 121 19.03 0.39 -23.29
N ALA A 122 19.25 1.24 -22.28
CA ALA A 122 20.58 1.52 -21.74
C ALA A 122 21.16 0.34 -20.94
N VAL A 123 20.35 -0.29 -20.06
CA VAL A 123 20.73 -1.48 -19.28
C VAL A 123 21.02 -2.66 -20.21
N GLU A 124 20.12 -2.94 -21.15
CA GLU A 124 20.27 -4.01 -22.15
C GLU A 124 21.52 -3.81 -23.01
N ALA A 125 21.78 -2.59 -23.48
CA ALA A 125 22.98 -2.29 -24.26
C ALA A 125 24.27 -2.39 -23.43
N GLN A 126 24.22 -2.17 -22.11
CA GLN A 126 25.36 -2.39 -21.22
C GLN A 126 25.62 -3.87 -21.00
N LEU A 127 24.59 -4.63 -20.59
CA LEU A 127 24.70 -6.07 -20.36
C LEU A 127 25.06 -6.83 -21.64
N SER A 128 24.56 -6.40 -22.80
CA SER A 128 24.92 -6.98 -24.11
C SER A 128 26.38 -6.71 -24.50
N ARG A 129 26.97 -5.56 -24.09
CA ARG A 129 28.41 -5.33 -24.25
C ARG A 129 29.21 -6.23 -23.30
N ALA A 130 28.89 -6.21 -22.01
CA ALA A 130 29.57 -7.03 -21.00
C ALA A 130 29.49 -8.55 -21.30
N ALA A 131 28.41 -9.03 -21.92
CA ALA A 131 28.23 -10.40 -22.37
C ALA A 131 28.82 -10.70 -23.77
N ALA A 132 29.24 -9.70 -24.53
CA ALA A 132 30.03 -9.88 -25.76
C ALA A 132 31.54 -9.91 -25.46
N ASP A 133 31.98 -9.18 -24.43
CA ASP A 133 33.37 -9.17 -23.94
C ASP A 133 33.69 -10.36 -23.02
N ALA A 134 32.69 -11.19 -22.67
CA ALA A 134 32.82 -12.35 -21.78
C ALA A 134 32.27 -13.64 -22.41
N ALA A 135 32.84 -14.80 -22.06
CA ALA A 135 32.42 -16.12 -22.57
C ALA A 135 31.13 -16.68 -21.94
N ALA A 136 30.38 -15.85 -21.20
CA ALA A 136 29.21 -16.21 -20.41
C ALA A 136 28.30 -14.97 -20.24
N PRO A 137 27.00 -15.12 -19.95
CA PRO A 137 26.14 -13.98 -19.62
C PRO A 137 26.72 -13.16 -18.46
N ALA A 138 26.67 -11.83 -18.58
CA ALA A 138 27.31 -10.92 -17.64
C ALA A 138 26.72 -11.08 -16.22
N ALA A 139 27.57 -11.46 -15.26
CA ALA A 139 27.20 -11.60 -13.85
C ALA A 139 27.05 -10.25 -13.12
N SER A 140 27.58 -9.16 -13.70
CA SER A 140 27.44 -7.79 -13.20
C SER A 140 27.30 -6.79 -14.35
N LEU A 141 26.51 -5.74 -14.13
CA LEU A 141 26.28 -4.57 -14.98
C LEU A 141 27.56 -3.75 -15.29
N LEU A 142 28.58 -3.87 -14.44
CA LEU A 142 29.89 -3.22 -14.58
C LEU A 142 31.04 -4.21 -14.86
N GLY A 143 30.78 -5.52 -14.82
CA GLY A 143 31.81 -6.55 -14.83
C GLY A 143 32.04 -7.19 -16.20
N ALA A 144 32.94 -6.62 -17.02
CA ALA A 144 33.52 -7.34 -18.16
C ALA A 144 34.35 -8.53 -17.64
N GLY A 145 33.81 -9.75 -17.78
CA GLY A 145 34.46 -10.99 -17.34
C GLY A 145 33.91 -11.64 -16.05
N GLY A 146 32.76 -11.19 -15.52
CA GLY A 146 32.06 -11.93 -14.45
C GLY A 146 32.55 -11.68 -13.02
N GLY A 147 32.83 -10.42 -12.67
CA GLY A 147 33.11 -10.01 -11.29
C GLY A 147 31.89 -10.09 -10.35
N PRO A 148 32.08 -9.86 -9.03
CA PRO A 148 31.00 -9.86 -8.05
C PRO A 148 30.00 -8.70 -8.28
N LEU A 149 28.78 -8.87 -7.75
CA LEU A 149 27.73 -7.84 -7.81
C LEU A 149 28.18 -6.56 -7.10
N THR A 150 28.03 -5.43 -7.77
CA THR A 150 28.38 -4.09 -7.28
C THR A 150 27.17 -3.39 -6.66
N LEU A 151 27.37 -2.19 -6.08
CA LEU A 151 26.29 -1.33 -5.63
C LEU A 151 25.32 -0.95 -6.78
N ALA A 152 25.84 -0.78 -8.00
CA ALA A 152 25.05 -0.49 -9.19
C ALA A 152 24.12 -1.66 -9.56
N ASP A 153 24.60 -2.90 -9.39
CA ASP A 153 23.80 -4.10 -9.64
C ASP A 153 22.60 -4.18 -8.70
N VAL A 154 22.80 -3.93 -7.40
CA VAL A 154 21.72 -4.01 -6.41
C VAL A 154 20.62 -2.98 -6.68
N ALA A 155 20.98 -1.72 -6.94
CA ALA A 155 20.00 -0.67 -7.17
C ALA A 155 19.20 -0.89 -8.46
N VAL A 156 19.88 -1.15 -9.59
CA VAL A 156 19.21 -1.38 -10.88
C VAL A 156 18.36 -2.66 -10.82
N ALA A 157 18.80 -3.72 -10.16
CA ALA A 157 17.99 -4.93 -10.00
C ALA A 157 16.76 -4.70 -9.11
N CYS A 158 16.87 -3.92 -8.03
CA CYS A 158 15.74 -3.60 -7.15
C CYS A 158 14.70 -2.69 -7.83
N ALA A 159 15.14 -1.73 -8.65
CA ALA A 159 14.24 -0.89 -9.45
C ALA A 159 13.51 -1.68 -10.56
N LEU A 160 14.18 -2.64 -11.20
CA LEU A 160 13.60 -3.40 -12.32
C LEU A 160 12.77 -4.62 -11.92
N LEU A 161 13.09 -5.31 -10.82
CA LEU A 161 12.41 -6.55 -10.45
C LEU A 161 10.89 -6.40 -10.22
N PRO A 162 10.36 -5.33 -9.60
CA PRO A 162 8.91 -5.10 -9.49
C PRO A 162 8.24 -4.96 -10.86
N LEU A 163 8.89 -4.25 -11.80
CA LEU A 163 8.39 -4.13 -13.17
C LEU A 163 8.35 -5.49 -13.87
N TRP A 164 9.39 -6.32 -13.72
CA TRP A 164 9.44 -7.69 -14.25
C TRP A 164 8.40 -8.63 -13.61
N ARG A 165 8.07 -8.43 -12.34
CA ARG A 165 7.08 -9.21 -11.59
C ARG A 165 5.63 -8.83 -11.93
N GLY A 166 5.32 -7.55 -12.07
CA GLY A 166 3.94 -7.05 -12.11
C GLY A 166 3.51 -6.24 -13.34
N VAL A 167 4.43 -5.67 -14.12
CA VAL A 167 4.11 -4.61 -15.12
C VAL A 167 4.46 -5.02 -16.55
N LEU A 168 5.63 -5.62 -16.77
CA LEU A 168 6.15 -5.88 -18.11
C LEU A 168 5.79 -7.29 -18.57
N GLY A 169 4.90 -7.37 -19.57
CA GLY A 169 4.48 -8.62 -20.19
C GLY A 169 5.58 -9.34 -20.95
N GLU A 170 5.28 -10.56 -21.40
CA GLU A 170 6.27 -11.45 -22.04
C GLU A 170 6.84 -10.89 -23.35
N ASP A 171 5.99 -10.31 -24.18
CA ASP A 171 6.32 -9.60 -25.42
C ASP A 171 7.21 -8.36 -25.19
N VAL A 172 6.93 -7.58 -24.14
CA VAL A 172 7.75 -6.41 -23.78
C VAL A 172 9.11 -6.85 -23.24
N ARG A 173 9.14 -7.88 -22.38
CA ARG A 173 10.38 -8.44 -21.83
C ARG A 173 11.23 -9.19 -22.88
N ALA A 174 10.61 -9.71 -23.94
CA ALA A 174 11.33 -10.36 -25.05
C ALA A 174 12.24 -9.39 -25.82
N GLY A 175 11.99 -8.07 -25.73
CA GLY A 175 12.88 -7.04 -26.27
C GLY A 175 14.17 -6.81 -25.47
N PHE A 176 14.29 -7.37 -24.26
CA PHE A 176 15.41 -7.15 -23.34
C PHE A 176 15.98 -8.48 -22.77
N PRO A 177 16.47 -9.39 -23.63
CA PRO A 177 16.89 -10.73 -23.22
C PRO A 177 18.11 -10.77 -22.29
N ALA A 178 19.11 -9.90 -22.44
CA ALA A 178 20.29 -9.87 -21.57
C ALA A 178 19.91 -9.40 -20.16
N THR A 179 19.08 -8.35 -20.07
CA THR A 179 18.49 -7.84 -18.82
C THR A 179 17.65 -8.93 -18.14
N GLY A 180 16.82 -9.64 -18.90
CA GLY A 180 16.01 -10.75 -18.40
C GLY A 180 16.79 -12.00 -18.00
N ALA A 181 18.03 -12.16 -18.43
CA ALA A 181 18.94 -13.22 -17.98
C ALA A 181 19.69 -12.79 -16.70
N TRP A 182 20.34 -11.63 -16.72
CA TRP A 182 21.06 -11.04 -15.58
C TRP A 182 20.15 -10.88 -14.35
N LEU A 183 18.93 -10.36 -14.52
CA LEU A 183 18.00 -10.12 -13.41
C LEU A 183 17.54 -11.41 -12.71
N ARG A 184 17.54 -12.56 -13.41
CA ARG A 184 17.32 -13.88 -12.79
C ARG A 184 18.53 -14.31 -11.97
N GLY A 185 19.73 -14.28 -12.56
CA GLY A 185 20.97 -14.63 -11.84
C GLY A 185 21.22 -13.76 -10.61
N ALA A 186 20.91 -12.45 -10.69
CA ALA A 186 20.97 -11.54 -9.56
C ALA A 186 19.98 -11.95 -8.46
N ALA A 187 18.71 -12.23 -8.80
CA ALA A 187 17.69 -12.58 -7.81
C ALA A 187 17.84 -13.99 -7.21
N GLU A 188 18.45 -14.92 -7.95
CA GLU A 188 18.78 -16.29 -7.49
C GLU A 188 20.06 -16.33 -6.64
N SER A 189 20.81 -15.22 -6.55
CA SER A 189 22.03 -15.14 -5.73
C SER A 189 21.75 -15.25 -4.22
N GLU A 190 22.77 -15.72 -3.47
CA GLU A 190 22.67 -15.98 -2.03
C GLU A 190 22.26 -14.76 -1.18
N HIS A 191 22.58 -13.54 -1.63
CA HIS A 191 22.24 -12.31 -0.93
C HIS A 191 20.79 -11.88 -1.21
N PHE A 192 20.34 -12.01 -2.46
CA PHE A 192 19.02 -11.55 -2.93
C PHE A 192 17.92 -12.54 -2.56
N ALA A 193 18.08 -13.83 -2.83
CA ALA A 193 17.02 -14.83 -2.74
C ALA A 193 16.27 -14.83 -1.38
N PRO A 194 16.93 -14.68 -0.21
CA PRO A 194 16.25 -14.64 1.08
C PRO A 194 15.80 -13.23 1.53
N VAL A 195 15.85 -12.20 0.66
CA VAL A 195 15.16 -10.90 0.80
C VAL A 195 14.00 -10.84 -0.20
N VAL A 196 14.29 -11.20 -1.45
CA VAL A 196 13.42 -11.06 -2.62
C VAL A 196 12.36 -12.16 -2.70
N GLY A 197 12.67 -13.37 -2.22
CA GLY A 197 11.83 -14.55 -2.36
C GLY A 197 11.79 -15.11 -3.79
N GLU A 198 10.96 -16.14 -4.01
CA GLU A 198 10.77 -16.76 -5.33
C GLU A 198 10.40 -15.73 -6.41
N VAL A 199 11.06 -15.80 -7.58
CA VAL A 199 10.80 -14.87 -8.69
C VAL A 199 9.94 -15.53 -9.76
N LYS A 200 8.69 -15.09 -9.83
CA LYS A 200 7.77 -15.33 -10.97
C LYS A 200 7.59 -14.01 -11.72
N PHE A 201 7.82 -14.01 -13.03
CA PHE A 201 7.66 -12.84 -13.88
C PHE A 201 6.21 -12.70 -14.40
N CYS A 202 5.82 -11.49 -14.81
CA CYS A 202 4.47 -11.19 -15.26
C CYS A 202 4.12 -11.97 -16.54
N ALA A 203 3.07 -12.79 -16.48
CA ALA A 203 2.59 -13.64 -17.60
C ALA A 203 1.56 -12.95 -18.51
N ALA A 204 1.39 -11.63 -18.38
CA ALA A 204 0.53 -10.84 -19.28
C ALA A 204 1.20 -10.59 -20.64
N SER A 205 0.40 -10.15 -21.60
CA SER A 205 0.87 -9.49 -22.83
C SER A 205 0.73 -7.97 -22.72
N GLY A 206 1.66 -7.24 -23.33
CA GLY A 206 1.76 -5.79 -23.27
C GLY A 206 2.24 -5.27 -21.91
N TRP A 207 1.76 -4.08 -21.55
CA TRP A 207 1.98 -3.48 -20.24
C TRP A 207 0.80 -3.84 -19.35
N ALA A 208 1.03 -4.70 -18.35
CA ALA A 208 0.05 -5.01 -17.33
C ALA A 208 -0.24 -3.75 -16.50
N GLU A 209 -1.52 -3.40 -16.39
CA GLU A 209 -1.96 -2.32 -15.51
C GLU A 209 -1.92 -2.79 -14.04
N PRO A 210 -1.53 -1.93 -13.08
CA PRO A 210 -1.59 -2.29 -11.67
C PRO A 210 -3.03 -2.61 -11.28
N ALA A 211 -3.22 -3.80 -10.72
CA ALA A 211 -4.53 -4.27 -10.28
C ALA A 211 -5.05 -3.38 -9.13
N ALA A 212 -5.98 -2.48 -9.44
CA ALA A 212 -6.79 -1.83 -8.42
C ALA A 212 -7.50 -2.91 -7.60
N ALA A 213 -7.53 -2.76 -6.27
CA ALA A 213 -8.39 -3.58 -5.43
C ALA A 213 -9.84 -3.46 -5.94
N PRO A 214 -10.57 -4.58 -6.11
CA PRO A 214 -11.82 -4.60 -6.88
C PRO A 214 -12.85 -3.64 -6.31
N ALA A 215 -13.15 -2.58 -7.06
CA ALA A 215 -14.07 -1.52 -6.66
C ALA A 215 -15.51 -1.86 -7.08
N ASP A 216 -16.43 -1.90 -6.11
CA ASP A 216 -17.84 -2.23 -6.33
C ASP A 216 -18.52 -1.31 -7.34
N LYS A 217 -18.86 -1.87 -8.51
CA LYS A 217 -19.64 -1.19 -9.55
C LYS A 217 -21.12 -1.11 -9.16
N LYS A 218 -21.45 -0.20 -8.25
CA LYS A 218 -22.82 0.06 -7.76
C LYS A 218 -23.80 0.29 -8.93
N LYS A 219 -24.66 -0.70 -9.16
CA LYS A 219 -25.64 -0.74 -10.26
C LYS A 219 -26.74 0.30 -10.02
N LYS A 220 -26.92 1.23 -10.97
CA LYS A 220 -27.82 2.39 -10.86
C LYS A 220 -29.30 1.99 -11.01
N LYS A 221 -30.06 1.97 -9.91
CA LYS A 221 -31.55 1.96 -9.93
C LYS A 221 -32.14 2.95 -8.92
N LYS A 222 -33.45 3.21 -9.00
CA LYS A 222 -34.08 4.48 -8.61
C LYS A 222 -35.42 4.25 -7.90
N LYS A 223 -35.74 5.12 -6.92
CA LYS A 223 -37.07 5.72 -6.59
C LYS A 223 -37.69 5.39 -5.21
N GLY A 224 -37.73 6.41 -4.34
CA GLY A 224 -38.71 6.61 -3.26
C GLY A 224 -38.34 6.06 -1.87
N ALA A 225 -38.88 6.58 -0.76
CA ALA A 225 -39.58 7.87 -0.53
C ALA A 225 -39.74 8.15 0.99
N ALA A 226 -39.88 9.43 1.37
CA ALA A 226 -40.30 9.94 2.71
C ALA A 226 -39.36 9.63 3.92
N ALA A 227 -39.52 10.23 5.11
CA ALA A 227 -39.84 11.62 5.52
C ALA A 227 -39.65 11.78 7.06
N GLY A 228 -39.48 13.02 7.57
CA GLY A 228 -39.35 13.35 9.01
C GLY A 228 -37.87 13.51 9.45
N ALA A 229 -37.41 14.53 10.18
CA ALA A 229 -37.93 15.35 11.30
C ALA A 229 -37.78 14.65 12.67
N THR A 230 -37.32 15.30 13.77
CA THR A 230 -36.88 16.70 13.99
C THR A 230 -35.98 16.79 15.24
N GLU A 231 -35.23 17.91 15.40
CA GLU A 231 -34.73 18.48 16.69
C GLU A 231 -33.82 17.61 17.60
N GLY A 232 -33.09 18.15 18.59
CA GLY A 232 -32.86 19.54 19.04
C GLY A 232 -32.10 19.58 20.39
N GLY A 233 -31.99 20.75 21.04
CA GLY A 233 -31.81 20.90 22.51
C GLY A 233 -30.40 20.51 23.30
N GLU A 234 -28.29 21.37 23.61
CA GLU A 234 -27.20 22.46 23.41
C GLU A 234 -25.85 21.99 24.09
N GLN A 235 -25.06 22.82 24.81
CA GLN A 235 -23.58 22.97 24.77
C GLN A 235 -22.66 22.84 26.04
N GLN A 236 -23.11 23.06 27.28
CA GLN A 236 -22.23 23.44 28.43
C GLN A 236 -21.59 22.27 29.19
N GLN A 237 -20.57 22.44 30.05
CA GLN A 237 -19.34 23.27 30.07
C GLN A 237 -18.55 22.98 31.39
N GLN A 238 -17.21 22.86 31.28
CA GLN A 238 -16.20 23.31 32.27
C GLN A 238 -15.97 22.44 33.54
N GLN A 239 -14.76 22.39 34.16
CA GLN A 239 -13.46 23.03 33.88
C GLN A 239 -12.24 22.33 34.54
N GLN A 240 -11.06 22.45 33.89
CA GLN A 240 -9.68 22.73 34.39
C GLN A 240 -9.02 21.96 35.57
N ASP A 241 -7.67 21.88 35.70
CA ASP A 241 -6.57 22.45 34.86
C ASP A 241 -5.78 21.41 34.02
N ASP A 242 -4.53 20.94 34.25
CA ASP A 242 -3.56 20.98 35.39
C ASP A 242 -2.09 21.02 34.85
N GLU A 243 -1.06 21.31 35.68
CA GLU A 243 0.34 21.63 35.27
C GLU A 243 1.43 20.57 35.64
N GLY A 244 2.69 20.73 35.18
CA GLY A 244 3.75 19.69 35.31
C GLY A 244 5.24 20.12 35.22
N GLY A 245 5.84 20.11 34.01
CA GLY A 245 7.26 20.47 33.75
C GLY A 245 8.35 19.43 34.17
N GLU A 246 9.66 19.60 33.91
CA GLU A 246 10.38 20.31 32.82
C GLU A 246 11.91 19.94 32.80
N GLY A 247 12.62 20.22 31.69
CA GLY A 247 14.11 20.31 31.58
C GLY A 247 14.93 19.00 31.44
N GLY A 248 16.12 18.96 30.82
CA GLY A 248 16.93 19.96 30.07
C GLY A 248 18.46 19.78 30.31
N GLY A 249 19.42 20.07 29.42
CA GLY A 249 19.39 20.47 28.00
C GLY A 249 20.74 21.05 27.51
N ASP A 250 21.19 20.76 26.27
CA ASP A 250 22.38 21.33 25.55
C ASP A 250 23.79 21.05 26.18
N LYS A 251 24.98 21.16 25.54
CA LYS A 251 25.42 21.29 24.11
C LYS A 251 26.94 21.03 23.93
N GLU A 252 27.42 20.78 22.70
CA GLU A 252 28.70 21.34 22.18
C GLU A 252 28.69 21.45 20.62
N GLU A 253 29.46 22.36 20.02
CA GLU A 253 29.33 22.79 18.60
C GLU A 253 30.64 22.71 17.76
N LEU A 254 30.55 22.83 16.43
CA LEU A 254 31.69 22.85 15.49
C LEU A 254 31.58 23.95 14.40
N ASP A 255 32.75 24.46 13.99
CA ASP A 255 32.95 25.75 13.29
C ASP A 255 32.43 25.82 11.82
N PRO A 256 31.55 26.79 11.48
CA PRO A 256 30.99 26.97 10.13
C PRO A 256 31.94 27.60 9.09
N GLU A 257 33.05 28.25 9.47
CA GLU A 257 33.84 29.07 8.53
C GLU A 257 34.50 28.22 7.41
N LYS A 258 34.87 26.97 7.73
CA LYS A 258 35.38 25.98 6.76
C LYS A 258 34.32 25.54 5.75
N ALA A 259 33.05 25.45 6.15
CA ALA A 259 31.96 25.06 5.24
C ALA A 259 31.70 26.16 4.19
N ALA A 260 31.64 27.42 4.62
CA ALA A 260 31.46 28.58 3.74
C ALA A 260 32.57 28.67 2.67
N LYS A 261 33.85 28.51 3.08
CA LYS A 261 35.00 28.51 2.16
C LYS A 261 34.95 27.38 1.13
N LYS A 262 34.37 26.21 1.46
CA LYS A 262 34.18 25.09 0.51
C LYS A 262 33.04 25.37 -0.49
N ALA A 263 31.92 25.94 -0.02
CA ALA A 263 30.77 26.30 -0.85
C ALA A 263 31.09 27.41 -1.87
N ALA A 264 31.77 28.48 -1.44
CA ALA A 264 32.16 29.59 -2.34
C ALA A 264 33.03 29.13 -3.52
N LYS A 265 33.96 28.19 -3.28
CA LYS A 265 34.84 27.61 -4.29
C LYS A 265 34.11 26.71 -5.30
N LEU A 266 32.95 26.16 -4.91
CA LEU A 266 32.07 25.42 -5.82
C LEU A 266 31.28 26.39 -6.72
N ALA A 267 30.68 27.42 -6.13
CA ALA A 267 29.92 28.45 -6.86
C ALA A 267 30.77 29.19 -7.92
N GLU A 268 32.04 29.48 -7.62
CA GLU A 268 32.96 30.11 -8.60
C GLU A 268 33.23 29.19 -9.82
N LYS A 269 33.32 27.87 -9.58
CA LYS A 269 33.53 26.86 -10.63
C LYS A 269 32.29 26.73 -11.53
N GLU A 270 31.10 26.86 -10.97
CA GLU A 270 29.83 26.87 -11.71
C GLU A 270 29.62 28.18 -12.47
N ALA A 271 29.93 29.33 -11.88
CA ALA A 271 29.89 30.63 -12.58
C ALA A 271 30.81 30.64 -13.81
N LYS A 272 32.00 30.03 -13.71
CA LYS A 272 32.93 29.83 -14.85
C LYS A 272 32.33 28.91 -15.93
N ARG A 273 31.64 27.82 -15.55
CA ARG A 273 30.90 26.95 -16.49
C ARG A 273 29.74 27.68 -17.17
N ALA A 274 28.93 28.45 -16.44
CA ALA A 274 27.85 29.25 -16.99
C ALA A 274 28.35 30.31 -17.99
N LYS A 275 29.48 30.98 -17.67
CA LYS A 275 30.11 31.96 -18.58
C LYS A 275 30.69 31.30 -19.85
N ALA A 276 31.15 30.06 -19.77
CA ALA A 276 31.54 29.27 -20.95
C ALA A 276 30.33 28.88 -21.82
N ALA A 277 29.22 28.43 -21.20
CA ALA A 277 27.98 28.13 -21.91
C ALA A 277 27.39 29.36 -22.61
N ALA A 278 27.38 30.53 -21.96
CA ALA A 278 26.98 31.80 -22.56
C ALA A 278 27.87 32.18 -23.76
N LYS A 279 29.18 31.94 -23.69
CA LYS A 279 30.10 32.17 -24.81
C LYS A 279 29.86 31.21 -25.97
N ALA A 280 29.49 29.95 -25.71
CA ALA A 280 29.09 29.00 -26.74
C ALA A 280 27.76 29.39 -27.42
N ALA A 281 26.77 29.85 -26.65
CA ALA A 281 25.52 30.37 -27.20
C ALA A 281 25.74 31.63 -28.08
N ALA A 282 26.63 32.53 -27.66
CA ALA A 282 27.02 33.70 -28.47
C ALA A 282 27.76 33.31 -29.77
N ALA A 283 28.57 32.24 -29.75
CA ALA A 283 29.21 31.70 -30.95
C ALA A 283 28.20 31.07 -31.93
N ALA A 284 27.18 30.37 -31.42
CA ALA A 284 26.08 29.86 -32.25
C ALA A 284 25.28 31.00 -32.90
N ALA A 285 24.96 32.05 -32.15
CA ALA A 285 24.26 33.23 -32.68
C ALA A 285 25.08 34.05 -33.72
N ALA A 286 26.40 33.84 -33.80
CA ALA A 286 27.25 34.44 -34.82
C ALA A 286 27.21 33.68 -36.17
N ALA A 287 26.86 32.39 -36.17
CA ALA A 287 26.74 31.58 -37.38
C ALA A 287 25.48 31.94 -38.21
N ASP A 288 24.41 32.39 -37.55
CA ASP A 288 23.09 32.71 -38.12
C ASP A 288 23.07 33.94 -39.07
N LYS A 289 24.23 34.51 -39.42
CA LYS A 289 24.37 35.68 -40.31
C LYS A 289 24.94 35.38 -41.70
N ALA A 290 25.17 34.11 -42.05
CA ALA A 290 25.43 33.68 -43.41
C ALA A 290 24.20 32.92 -43.97
N GLY A 291 23.62 33.41 -45.06
CA GLY A 291 22.47 32.74 -45.72
C GLY A 291 22.88 31.52 -46.55
N GLY A 292 21.95 30.79 -47.16
CA GLY A 292 20.50 30.95 -47.13
C GLY A 292 19.86 30.10 -48.24
N GLY A 293 18.70 29.48 -47.96
CA GLY A 293 18.05 28.57 -48.91
C GLY A 293 16.68 28.10 -48.42
N ASN A 294 15.78 27.78 -49.36
CA ASN A 294 14.42 27.33 -49.06
C ASN A 294 14.41 25.91 -48.50
N ASP A 295 13.81 25.70 -47.33
CA ASP A 295 13.03 24.48 -47.09
C ASP A 295 11.95 24.64 -46.00
N LYS A 296 10.68 24.33 -46.33
CA LYS A 296 9.55 24.47 -45.38
C LYS A 296 9.64 23.48 -44.21
N LYS A 297 10.42 22.41 -44.35
CA LYS A 297 10.63 21.38 -43.31
C LYS A 297 11.48 21.88 -42.12
N ALA A 298 12.33 22.88 -42.33
CA ALA A 298 13.20 23.44 -41.28
C ALA A 298 12.43 24.30 -40.26
N LYS A 299 11.50 25.14 -40.73
CA LYS A 299 10.76 26.09 -39.86
C LYS A 299 9.92 25.38 -38.79
N ALA A 300 9.24 24.30 -39.16
CA ALA A 300 8.45 23.50 -38.22
C ALA A 300 9.33 22.83 -37.14
N LYS A 301 10.57 22.43 -37.49
CA LYS A 301 11.53 21.90 -36.51
C LYS A 301 12.02 22.99 -35.55
N ALA A 302 12.33 24.18 -36.06
CA ALA A 302 12.74 25.32 -35.23
C ALA A 302 11.67 25.72 -34.19
N GLU A 303 10.38 25.76 -34.56
CA GLU A 303 9.30 26.03 -33.60
C GLU A 303 9.11 24.89 -32.57
N ALA A 304 9.32 23.64 -32.96
CA ALA A 304 9.27 22.50 -32.04
C ALA A 304 10.43 22.51 -31.04
N ASP A 305 11.65 22.78 -31.49
CA ASP A 305 12.84 22.85 -30.62
C ASP A 305 12.82 24.11 -29.74
N ALA A 306 12.26 25.23 -30.21
CA ALA A 306 12.00 26.41 -29.37
C ALA A 306 10.94 26.12 -28.27
N LYS A 307 9.89 25.35 -28.57
CA LYS A 307 8.95 24.85 -27.55
C LYS A 307 9.65 23.93 -26.55
N LYS A 308 10.50 22.99 -27.00
CA LYS A 308 11.29 22.12 -26.11
C LYS A 308 12.21 22.93 -25.17
N ALA A 309 12.90 23.95 -25.69
CA ALA A 309 13.73 24.83 -24.87
C ALA A 309 12.91 25.57 -23.78
N ARG A 310 11.74 26.11 -24.16
CA ARG A 310 10.83 26.81 -23.24
C ARG A 310 10.23 25.89 -22.16
N CYS A 311 10.04 24.60 -22.45
CA CYS A 311 9.66 23.61 -21.43
C CYS A 311 10.84 23.22 -20.52
N LYS A 312 12.03 22.92 -21.07
CA LYS A 312 13.19 22.48 -20.26
C LYS A 312 13.65 23.55 -19.24
N GLY A 313 13.62 24.83 -19.61
CA GLY A 313 13.90 25.92 -18.68
C GLY A 313 12.92 26.02 -17.49
N ARG A 314 11.69 25.52 -17.64
CA ARG A 314 10.66 25.57 -16.60
C ARG A 314 10.85 24.47 -15.55
N ASN A 315 11.19 23.25 -15.98
CA ASN A 315 11.39 22.12 -15.06
C ASN A 315 12.65 22.28 -14.20
N VAL A 316 13.76 22.78 -14.75
CA VAL A 316 14.99 23.04 -13.97
C VAL A 316 14.78 24.13 -12.90
N CYS A 317 13.88 25.09 -13.16
CA CYS A 317 13.44 26.05 -12.14
C CYS A 317 12.60 25.34 -11.05
N ALA A 318 11.58 24.58 -11.45
CA ALA A 318 10.68 23.87 -10.53
C ALA A 318 11.41 22.89 -9.59
N VAL A 319 12.37 22.10 -10.09
CA VAL A 319 13.14 21.16 -9.26
C VAL A 319 14.02 21.89 -8.23
N ARG A 320 14.62 23.02 -8.60
CA ARG A 320 15.42 23.83 -7.65
C ARG A 320 14.57 24.57 -6.62
N VAL A 321 13.33 24.92 -6.97
CA VAL A 321 12.35 25.48 -6.03
C VAL A 321 11.88 24.39 -5.07
N ALA A 322 11.41 23.24 -5.56
CA ALA A 322 10.92 22.14 -4.72
C ALA A 322 11.99 21.60 -3.75
N ALA A 323 13.26 21.53 -4.15
CA ALA A 323 14.36 21.14 -3.26
C ALA A 323 14.63 22.17 -2.15
N ALA A 324 14.51 23.47 -2.44
CA ALA A 324 14.65 24.52 -1.44
C ALA A 324 13.43 24.58 -0.50
N GLU A 325 12.22 24.40 -1.02
CA GLU A 325 10.98 24.27 -0.25
C GLU A 325 11.02 23.06 0.68
N ALA A 326 11.59 21.92 0.25
CA ALA A 326 11.78 20.75 1.11
C ALA A 326 12.77 21.01 2.26
N GLU A 327 13.86 21.75 2.02
CA GLU A 327 14.81 22.14 3.07
C GLU A 327 14.22 23.19 4.04
N GLU A 328 13.38 24.11 3.55
CA GLU A 328 12.60 25.06 4.36
C GLU A 328 11.61 24.26 5.24
N VAL A 329 10.79 23.39 4.65
CA VAL A 329 9.82 22.53 5.37
C VAL A 329 10.49 21.63 6.41
N ALA A 330 11.67 21.06 6.14
CA ALA A 330 12.37 20.22 7.11
C ALA A 330 12.81 20.99 8.37
N LYS A 331 13.28 22.23 8.22
CA LYS A 331 13.63 23.12 9.35
C LYS A 331 12.38 23.54 10.12
N LEU A 332 11.34 23.96 9.40
CA LEU A 332 10.05 24.34 9.98
C LEU A 332 9.38 23.18 10.75
N LEU A 333 9.53 21.93 10.27
CA LEU A 333 9.08 20.74 11.01
C LEU A 333 9.91 20.50 12.28
N ALA A 334 11.22 20.72 12.25
CA ALA A 334 12.06 20.63 13.44
C ALA A 334 11.71 21.72 14.48
N GLU A 335 11.42 22.95 14.03
CA GLU A 335 10.93 24.04 14.89
C GLU A 335 9.58 23.70 15.53
N VAL A 336 8.60 23.19 14.77
CA VAL A 336 7.31 22.77 15.36
C VAL A 336 7.44 21.58 16.29
N ARG A 337 8.34 20.62 15.98
CA ARG A 337 8.71 19.49 16.86
C ARG A 337 9.50 19.93 18.11
N SER A 338 9.79 21.22 18.30
CA SER A 338 10.25 21.77 19.59
C SER A 338 9.12 22.08 20.58
N THR A 339 7.86 22.13 20.12
CA THR A 339 6.68 22.17 21.02
C THR A 339 6.70 20.89 21.89
N PRO A 340 6.64 20.97 23.23
CA PRO A 340 6.52 19.79 24.06
C PRO A 340 5.27 18.95 23.73
N LYS A 341 5.35 17.64 23.96
CA LYS A 341 4.31 16.68 23.56
C LYS A 341 2.98 17.03 24.24
N GLY A 342 1.97 17.36 23.43
CA GLY A 342 0.62 17.69 23.91
C GLY A 342 0.45 19.12 24.46
N GLU A 343 1.49 19.96 24.43
CA GLU A 343 1.34 21.40 24.66
C GLU A 343 0.76 22.13 23.45
N ARG A 344 0.24 23.34 23.67
CA ARG A 344 -0.27 24.17 22.58
C ARG A 344 0.87 24.55 21.64
N LYS A 345 0.80 24.04 20.42
CA LYS A 345 1.68 24.36 19.28
C LYS A 345 2.17 25.82 19.31
N ILE A 346 3.49 25.98 19.36
CA ILE A 346 4.15 27.28 19.20
C ILE A 346 3.88 27.78 17.77
N MET A 347 3.27 28.96 17.66
CA MET A 347 3.02 29.62 16.38
C MET A 347 4.19 30.57 16.06
N PRO A 348 4.63 30.67 14.80
CA PRO A 348 5.68 31.60 14.42
C PRO A 348 5.22 33.06 14.54
N ALA A 349 6.18 33.97 14.72
CA ALA A 349 5.92 35.41 14.73
C ALA A 349 5.57 35.98 13.34
N GLU A 350 6.04 35.34 12.27
CA GLU A 350 5.72 35.69 10.87
C GLU A 350 5.03 34.51 10.16
N LEU A 351 4.14 34.82 9.21
CA LEU A 351 3.46 33.80 8.41
C LEU A 351 4.37 33.29 7.28
N TYR A 352 4.44 31.97 7.10
CA TYR A 352 5.18 31.35 6.01
C TYR A 352 4.61 31.70 4.64
N LYS A 353 5.47 31.66 3.62
CA LYS A 353 5.14 32.00 2.23
C LYS A 353 4.17 31.00 1.57
N GLY A 354 4.08 29.79 2.12
CA GLY A 354 3.23 28.70 1.63
C GLY A 354 2.52 27.97 2.76
N TYR A 355 1.43 27.26 2.42
CA TYR A 355 0.74 26.37 3.35
C TYR A 355 1.35 24.97 3.29
N HIS A 356 1.89 24.51 4.42
CA HIS A 356 2.56 23.21 4.53
C HIS A 356 1.77 22.30 5.50
N PRO A 357 0.88 21.41 5.02
CA PRO A 357 -0.07 20.69 5.87
C PRO A 357 0.62 19.85 6.96
N THR A 358 1.66 19.09 6.64
CA THR A 358 2.44 18.30 7.63
C THR A 358 2.94 19.17 8.79
N MET A 359 3.45 20.35 8.46
CA MET A 359 3.98 21.30 9.42
C MET A 359 2.87 22.00 10.22
N VAL A 360 1.73 22.29 9.58
CA VAL A 360 0.55 22.86 10.25
C VAL A 360 -0.10 21.84 11.19
N GLU A 361 -0.32 20.61 10.77
CA GLU A 361 -1.02 19.53 11.50
C GLU A 361 -0.25 19.00 12.72
N ALA A 362 1.09 19.03 12.68
CA ALA A 362 1.94 18.56 13.76
C ALA A 362 1.66 19.30 15.11
N ALA A 363 1.80 18.57 16.22
CA ALA A 363 1.45 18.94 17.59
C ALA A 363 -0.05 19.19 17.90
N TRP A 364 -0.89 19.65 16.95
CA TRP A 364 -2.29 19.99 17.23
C TRP A 364 -3.11 18.84 17.83
N TYR A 365 -2.99 17.63 17.29
CA TYR A 365 -3.85 16.54 17.71
C TYR A 365 -3.59 16.09 19.15
N GLU A 366 -2.31 16.02 19.54
CA GLU A 366 -1.91 15.65 20.89
C GLU A 366 -2.39 16.69 21.91
N TRP A 367 -2.33 17.98 21.55
CA TRP A 367 -2.90 19.06 22.37
C TRP A 367 -4.42 18.97 22.49
N TRP A 368 -5.15 18.69 21.39
CA TRP A 368 -6.60 18.51 21.43
C TRP A 368 -7.02 17.32 22.30
N GLU A 369 -6.24 16.24 22.29
CA GLU A 369 -6.48 15.05 23.11
C GLU A 369 -6.15 15.31 24.60
N GLN A 370 -5.03 15.98 24.89
CA GLN A 370 -4.62 16.34 26.26
C GLN A 370 -5.59 17.35 26.90
N CYS A 371 -5.98 18.42 26.19
CA CYS A 371 -7.01 19.35 26.67
C CYS A 371 -8.43 18.76 26.65
N GLY A 372 -8.61 17.51 26.22
CA GLY A 372 -9.88 16.79 26.32
C GLY A 372 -11.02 17.34 25.46
N PHE A 373 -10.76 18.17 24.45
CA PHE A 373 -11.78 18.87 23.64
C PHE A 373 -12.77 17.97 22.87
N PHE A 374 -12.55 16.66 22.89
CA PHE A 374 -13.41 15.66 22.25
C PHE A 374 -14.39 14.98 23.22
N LYS A 375 -14.18 15.12 24.52
CA LYS A 375 -15.04 14.56 25.57
C LYS A 375 -16.36 15.34 25.65
N PRO A 376 -17.52 14.69 25.80
CA PRO A 376 -18.76 15.36 26.17
C PRO A 376 -18.70 15.77 27.65
N ASP A 377 -19.46 16.79 28.00
CA ASP A 377 -19.75 17.10 29.41
C ASP A 377 -20.94 16.25 29.88
N LEU A 378 -20.87 15.67 31.08
CA LEU A 378 -21.96 14.88 31.67
C LEU A 378 -22.87 15.70 32.58
N ALA A 379 -22.49 16.93 32.96
CA ALA A 379 -23.30 17.88 33.71
C ALA A 379 -24.10 18.85 32.82
N SER A 380 -23.83 18.85 31.50
CA SER A 380 -24.54 19.59 30.44
C SER A 380 -26.07 19.60 30.61
N ASP A 381 -26.64 20.77 30.90
CA ASP A 381 -28.07 21.06 31.10
C ASP A 381 -28.92 21.04 29.81
N LYS A 382 -28.42 20.37 28.77
CA LYS A 382 -28.46 20.95 27.42
C LYS A 382 -28.45 19.91 26.30
N PRO A 383 -29.19 20.14 25.20
CA PRO A 383 -28.59 19.18 23.35
C PRO A 383 -27.39 18.23 23.27
N PRO A 384 -27.48 17.02 23.86
CA PRO A 384 -26.61 15.91 23.48
C PRO A 384 -26.75 15.58 21.98
N PHE A 385 -25.62 15.33 21.31
CA PHE A 385 -25.57 14.76 19.97
C PHE A 385 -24.60 13.59 19.97
N VAL A 386 -25.12 12.37 19.77
CA VAL A 386 -24.33 11.14 19.89
C VAL A 386 -24.16 10.48 18.53
N ILE A 387 -22.91 10.19 18.16
CA ILE A 387 -22.56 9.32 17.05
C ILE A 387 -21.65 8.20 17.56
N VAL A 388 -21.80 7.01 17.02
CA VAL A 388 -20.83 5.91 17.15
C VAL A 388 -20.08 5.81 15.82
N ILE A 389 -18.76 5.68 15.85
CA ILE A 389 -18.01 5.34 14.63
C ILE A 389 -18.44 3.92 14.18
N PRO A 390 -18.70 3.64 12.89
CA PRO A 390 -18.81 2.27 12.41
C PRO A 390 -17.48 1.58 12.74
N PRO A 391 -17.44 0.60 13.65
CA PRO A 391 -16.18 0.15 14.25
C PRO A 391 -15.36 -0.57 13.17
N PRO A 392 -14.18 -0.05 12.78
CA PRO A 392 -13.35 -0.71 11.78
C PRO A 392 -12.93 -2.11 12.23
N ASN A 393 -13.05 -3.06 11.31
CA ASN A 393 -12.62 -4.44 11.49
C ASN A 393 -11.11 -4.47 11.72
N VAL A 394 -10.64 -5.21 12.73
CA VAL A 394 -9.20 -5.34 13.04
C VAL A 394 -8.52 -6.37 12.11
N THR A 395 -8.68 -6.19 10.80
CA THR A 395 -8.22 -7.10 9.74
C THR A 395 -7.11 -6.51 8.86
N GLY A 396 -6.76 -5.24 9.05
CA GLY A 396 -5.76 -4.54 8.23
C GLY A 396 -5.57 -3.08 8.63
N ALA A 397 -4.92 -2.31 7.77
CA ALA A 397 -4.83 -0.85 7.90
C ALA A 397 -6.07 -0.19 7.25
N LEU A 398 -6.44 1.00 7.75
CA LEU A 398 -7.54 1.78 7.17
C LEU A 398 -7.19 2.23 5.74
N HIS A 399 -8.18 2.16 4.83
CA HIS A 399 -8.11 2.64 3.45
C HIS A 399 -9.06 3.83 3.22
N ILE A 400 -9.00 4.46 2.05
CA ILE A 400 -9.72 5.71 1.73
C ILE A 400 -11.24 5.70 1.97
N GLY A 401 -11.90 4.53 1.93
CA GLY A 401 -13.32 4.41 2.28
C GLY A 401 -13.62 4.69 3.75
N HIS A 402 -12.70 4.30 4.64
CA HIS A 402 -12.76 4.66 6.06
C HIS A 402 -12.49 6.15 6.24
N ALA A 403 -11.49 6.70 5.53
CA ALA A 403 -11.20 8.14 5.57
C ALA A 403 -12.40 8.98 5.13
N LEU A 404 -13.07 8.63 4.04
CA LEU A 404 -14.30 9.30 3.57
C LEU A 404 -15.41 9.27 4.64
N THR A 405 -15.72 8.07 5.16
CA THR A 405 -16.80 7.87 6.14
C THR A 405 -16.52 8.65 7.43
N ASN A 406 -15.29 8.56 7.92
CA ASN A 406 -14.82 9.23 9.12
C ASN A 406 -14.79 10.76 8.97
N SER A 407 -14.32 11.30 7.84
CA SER A 407 -14.33 12.74 7.56
C SER A 407 -15.75 13.32 7.50
N ILE A 408 -16.72 12.56 6.98
CA ILE A 408 -18.14 12.97 7.00
C ILE A 408 -18.65 13.01 8.45
N GLN A 409 -18.36 11.99 9.27
CA GLN A 409 -18.76 11.98 10.68
C GLN A 409 -18.08 13.10 11.48
N ASP A 410 -16.76 13.30 11.34
CA ASP A 410 -16.02 14.37 12.02
C ASP A 410 -16.52 15.76 11.63
N THR A 411 -16.85 15.98 10.34
CA THR A 411 -17.46 17.24 9.89
C THR A 411 -18.78 17.52 10.59
N ILE A 412 -19.66 16.51 10.71
CA ILE A 412 -20.96 16.63 11.40
C ILE A 412 -20.75 16.84 12.90
N VAL A 413 -19.83 16.11 13.52
CA VAL A 413 -19.47 16.20 14.94
C VAL A 413 -18.93 17.59 15.30
N ARG A 414 -17.96 18.10 14.53
CA ARG A 414 -17.40 19.44 14.71
C ARG A 414 -18.46 20.52 14.48
N TRP A 415 -19.24 20.41 13.40
CA TRP A 415 -20.34 21.34 13.12
C TRP A 415 -21.37 21.38 14.26
N ARG A 416 -21.74 20.22 14.83
CA ARG A 416 -22.67 20.15 15.97
C ARG A 416 -22.08 20.77 17.22
N ARG A 417 -20.83 20.45 17.56
CA ARG A 417 -20.09 21.01 18.73
C ARG A 417 -19.93 22.53 18.61
N MET A 418 -19.76 23.06 17.40
CA MET A 418 -19.76 24.50 17.11
C MET A 418 -21.16 25.13 17.05
N SER A 419 -22.19 24.36 16.71
CA SER A 419 -23.61 24.76 16.74
C SER A 419 -24.24 24.57 18.13
N GLY A 420 -23.41 24.62 19.18
CA GLY A 420 -23.80 24.39 20.56
C GLY A 420 -23.58 22.94 21.02
N TYR A 421 -24.42 22.02 20.54
CA TYR A 421 -24.56 20.60 20.95
C TYR A 421 -23.37 19.96 21.72
N ASN A 422 -23.69 19.30 22.84
CA ASN A 422 -22.80 18.48 23.64
C ASN A 422 -22.52 17.17 22.88
N VAL A 423 -21.44 17.16 22.09
CA VAL A 423 -21.17 16.06 21.16
C VAL A 423 -20.31 14.96 21.77
N LEU A 424 -20.89 13.76 21.84
CA LEU A 424 -20.15 12.51 22.02
C LEU A 424 -19.99 11.80 20.67
N TRP A 425 -18.75 11.60 20.23
CA TRP A 425 -18.43 10.67 19.16
C TRP A 425 -17.63 9.50 19.74
N VAL A 426 -18.26 8.32 19.83
CA VAL A 426 -17.68 7.12 20.45
C VAL A 426 -16.75 6.42 19.45
N PRO A 427 -15.45 6.25 19.75
CA PRO A 427 -14.57 5.40 18.97
C PRO A 427 -14.71 3.93 19.38
N GLY A 428 -14.47 3.02 18.45
CA GLY A 428 -14.46 1.58 18.72
C GLY A 428 -13.79 0.80 17.61
N MET A 429 -13.61 -0.50 17.81
CA MET A 429 -13.01 -1.43 16.85
C MET A 429 -13.76 -2.75 16.87
N ASP A 430 -13.89 -3.44 15.73
CA ASP A 430 -14.58 -4.73 15.66
C ASP A 430 -13.61 -5.91 15.51
N HIS A 431 -13.81 -6.91 16.37
CA HIS A 431 -13.14 -8.21 16.29
C HIS A 431 -13.35 -8.92 14.94
N ALA A 432 -14.44 -8.62 14.22
CA ALA A 432 -14.76 -9.10 12.87
C ALA A 432 -14.69 -10.63 12.66
N GLY A 433 -14.84 -11.42 13.73
CA GLY A 433 -14.92 -12.89 13.75
C GLY A 433 -14.14 -13.63 12.64
N ILE A 434 -14.90 -14.15 11.69
CA ILE A 434 -14.43 -14.93 10.53
C ILE A 434 -13.33 -14.21 9.74
N ALA A 435 -13.43 -12.89 9.55
CA ALA A 435 -12.47 -12.13 8.76
C ALA A 435 -11.10 -12.04 9.46
N THR A 436 -11.09 -11.74 10.76
CA THR A 436 -9.84 -11.68 11.55
C THR A 436 -9.21 -13.07 11.69
N GLN A 437 -10.02 -14.11 11.96
CA GLN A 437 -9.56 -15.50 11.94
C GLN A 437 -8.89 -15.84 10.60
N SER A 438 -9.54 -15.52 9.48
CA SER A 438 -9.05 -15.80 8.13
C SER A 438 -7.74 -15.08 7.79
N VAL A 439 -7.53 -13.86 8.31
CA VAL A 439 -6.28 -13.12 8.10
C VAL A 439 -5.14 -13.67 8.97
N VAL A 440 -5.40 -14.00 10.24
CA VAL A 440 -4.40 -14.60 11.14
C VAL A 440 -4.02 -16.01 10.68
N GLU A 441 -4.96 -16.84 10.21
CA GLU A 441 -4.64 -18.13 9.58
C GLU A 441 -3.73 -17.97 8.35
N LYS A 442 -4.02 -17.00 7.47
CA LYS A 442 -3.19 -16.69 6.29
C LYS A 442 -1.79 -16.20 6.69
N LYS A 443 -1.67 -15.40 7.77
CA LYS A 443 -0.38 -14.96 8.33
C LYS A 443 0.45 -16.17 8.80
N LEU A 444 -0.12 -17.02 9.65
CA LEU A 444 0.55 -18.18 10.23
C LEU A 444 0.99 -19.21 9.18
N ALA A 445 0.15 -19.45 8.18
CA ALA A 445 0.48 -20.30 7.04
C ALA A 445 1.63 -19.72 6.17
N LYS A 446 1.68 -18.39 6.00
CA LYS A 446 2.75 -17.72 5.24
C LYS A 446 4.08 -17.66 5.99
N GLU A 447 4.05 -17.28 7.26
CA GLU A 447 5.25 -17.02 8.07
C GLU A 447 5.86 -18.29 8.66
N ARG A 448 5.02 -19.20 9.18
CA ARG A 448 5.46 -20.37 9.97
C ARG A 448 5.08 -21.71 9.32
N ARG A 449 4.28 -21.70 8.23
CA ARG A 449 3.76 -22.89 7.53
C ARG A 449 2.94 -23.84 8.43
N ILE A 450 2.26 -23.28 9.43
CA ILE A 450 1.36 -24.00 10.35
C ILE A 450 -0.08 -23.52 10.18
N THR A 451 -1.04 -24.39 10.47
CA THR A 451 -2.48 -24.08 10.52
C THR A 451 -2.92 -23.77 11.96
N ARG A 452 -4.15 -23.25 12.13
CA ARG A 452 -4.77 -23.12 13.46
C ARG A 452 -5.00 -24.47 14.17
N HIS A 453 -5.03 -25.59 13.44
CA HIS A 453 -5.23 -26.90 14.03
C HIS A 453 -3.93 -27.45 14.66
N ASP A 454 -2.77 -27.11 14.09
CA ASP A 454 -1.45 -27.51 14.62
C ASP A 454 -1.08 -26.73 15.89
N LEU A 455 -1.56 -25.48 16.02
CA LEU A 455 -1.40 -24.64 17.20
C LEU A 455 -2.33 -25.03 18.37
N GLY A 456 -3.51 -25.57 18.07
CA GLY A 456 -4.59 -25.69 19.04
C GLY A 456 -5.25 -24.33 19.39
N ARG A 457 -6.36 -24.40 20.11
CA ARG A 457 -7.27 -23.25 20.33
C ARG A 457 -6.60 -22.08 21.04
N ASP A 458 -5.95 -22.33 22.18
CA ASP A 458 -5.59 -21.24 23.10
C ASP A 458 -4.33 -20.50 22.64
N ALA A 459 -3.39 -21.20 21.99
CA ALA A 459 -2.27 -20.58 21.29
C ALA A 459 -2.73 -19.77 20.07
N PHE A 460 -3.70 -20.28 19.29
CA PHE A 460 -4.28 -19.53 18.18
C PHE A 460 -5.03 -18.27 18.66
N LEU A 461 -5.81 -18.35 19.74
CA LEU A 461 -6.45 -17.17 20.35
C LEU A 461 -5.42 -16.16 20.84
N THR A 462 -4.28 -16.60 21.38
CA THR A 462 -3.17 -15.70 21.78
C THR A 462 -2.59 -14.94 20.58
N GLU A 463 -2.36 -15.61 19.44
CA GLU A 463 -1.93 -14.94 18.20
C GLU A 463 -2.99 -13.96 17.67
N VAL A 464 -4.28 -14.30 17.75
CA VAL A 464 -5.39 -13.40 17.39
C VAL A 464 -5.43 -12.16 18.28
N TYR A 465 -5.28 -12.30 19.60
CA TYR A 465 -5.25 -11.14 20.51
C TYR A 465 -4.00 -10.27 20.34
N SER A 466 -2.84 -10.85 20.01
CA SER A 466 -1.66 -10.07 19.62
C SER A 466 -1.94 -9.26 18.34
N TRP A 467 -2.49 -9.91 17.31
CA TRP A 467 -2.89 -9.24 16.07
C TRP A 467 -3.89 -8.10 16.32
N VAL A 468 -4.90 -8.33 17.17
CA VAL A 468 -5.89 -7.30 17.55
C VAL A 468 -5.22 -6.09 18.24
N LYS A 469 -4.24 -6.33 19.12
CA LYS A 469 -3.48 -5.26 19.78
C LYS A 469 -2.68 -4.44 18.77
N ASP A 470 -1.92 -5.11 17.90
CA ASP A 470 -1.00 -4.47 16.95
C ASP A 470 -1.75 -3.67 15.88
N TYR A 471 -2.78 -4.28 15.26
CA TYR A 471 -3.58 -3.63 14.22
C TYR A 471 -4.60 -2.64 14.80
N GLY A 472 -5.13 -2.88 15.99
CA GLY A 472 -5.97 -1.92 16.70
C GLY A 472 -5.21 -0.62 17.00
N GLY A 473 -3.98 -0.73 17.52
CA GLY A 473 -3.09 0.42 17.70
C GLY A 473 -2.84 1.19 16.40
N ARG A 474 -2.61 0.48 15.29
CA ARG A 474 -2.43 1.10 13.96
C ARG A 474 -3.69 1.83 13.47
N ILE A 475 -4.86 1.21 13.60
CA ILE A 475 -6.17 1.80 13.26
C ILE A 475 -6.40 3.08 14.06
N CYS A 476 -6.16 3.04 15.37
CA CYS A 476 -6.25 4.21 16.25
C CYS A 476 -5.27 5.32 15.84
N GLY A 477 -4.03 4.99 15.49
CA GLY A 477 -3.05 5.94 14.97
C GLY A 477 -3.49 6.61 13.66
N GLN A 478 -4.09 5.84 12.73
CA GLN A 478 -4.64 6.39 11.49
C GLN A 478 -5.82 7.32 11.75
N LEU A 479 -6.75 6.96 12.64
CA LEU A 479 -7.86 7.84 13.05
C LEU A 479 -7.37 9.15 13.69
N ARG A 480 -6.35 9.08 14.56
CA ARG A 480 -5.70 10.28 15.12
C ARG A 480 -5.05 11.14 14.03
N ARG A 481 -4.27 10.54 13.12
CA ARG A 481 -3.58 11.26 12.03
C ARG A 481 -4.53 11.94 11.05
N MET A 482 -5.75 11.43 10.87
CA MET A 482 -6.83 12.06 10.10
C MET A 482 -7.56 13.18 10.84
N GLY A 483 -7.24 13.47 12.11
CA GLY A 483 -7.86 14.55 12.87
C GLY A 483 -9.20 14.21 13.52
N SER A 484 -9.58 12.93 13.64
CA SER A 484 -10.90 12.50 14.15
C SER A 484 -11.15 13.00 15.58
N SER A 485 -12.20 13.80 15.81
CA SER A 485 -12.51 14.40 17.12
C SER A 485 -13.36 13.52 18.05
N VAL A 486 -12.95 12.26 18.20
CA VAL A 486 -13.56 11.17 19.01
C VAL A 486 -13.13 11.20 20.48
N ASP A 487 -13.99 10.72 21.38
CA ASP A 487 -13.64 10.54 22.80
C ASP A 487 -12.88 9.22 23.04
N TRP A 488 -11.54 9.28 22.96
CA TRP A 488 -10.67 8.13 23.22
C TRP A 488 -10.82 7.51 24.62
N SER A 489 -11.31 8.26 25.62
CA SER A 489 -11.57 7.70 26.95
C SER A 489 -12.76 6.73 26.98
N ARG A 490 -13.53 6.68 25.89
CA ARG A 490 -14.66 5.76 25.66
C ARG A 490 -14.41 4.78 24.53
N GLN A 491 -13.14 4.52 24.18
CA GLN A 491 -12.81 3.51 23.17
C GLN A 491 -13.32 2.12 23.59
N VAL A 492 -14.11 1.48 22.73
CA VAL A 492 -14.65 0.12 22.95
C VAL A 492 -14.08 -0.91 21.98
N PHE A 493 -14.14 -2.18 22.37
CA PHE A 493 -13.86 -3.32 21.50
C PHE A 493 -15.02 -4.32 21.60
N THR A 494 -15.47 -4.87 20.47
CA THR A 494 -16.69 -5.71 20.45
C THR A 494 -16.59 -7.00 21.27
N MET A 495 -15.36 -7.46 21.57
CA MET A 495 -15.06 -8.59 22.46
C MET A 495 -14.51 -8.18 23.83
N ASP A 496 -14.65 -6.92 24.27
CA ASP A 496 -14.36 -6.53 25.66
C ASP A 496 -15.47 -7.02 26.63
N ASP A 497 -15.19 -7.07 27.93
CA ASP A 497 -16.08 -7.67 28.93
C ASP A 497 -17.48 -7.01 28.96
N ALA A 498 -17.54 -5.69 28.82
CA ALA A 498 -18.79 -4.94 28.91
C ALA A 498 -19.65 -5.10 27.66
N ARG A 499 -19.02 -5.16 26.47
CA ARG A 499 -19.71 -5.47 25.21
C ARG A 499 -20.14 -6.94 25.16
N SER A 500 -19.28 -7.86 25.62
CA SER A 500 -19.59 -9.29 25.72
C SER A 500 -20.78 -9.57 26.65
N ALA A 501 -20.82 -8.92 27.82
CA ALA A 501 -21.98 -9.00 28.72
C ALA A 501 -23.25 -8.40 28.10
N SER A 502 -23.13 -7.32 27.32
CA SER A 502 -24.26 -6.71 26.62
C SER A 502 -24.83 -7.63 25.52
N VAL A 503 -23.96 -8.36 24.80
CA VAL A 503 -24.37 -9.36 23.80
C VAL A 503 -25.02 -10.58 24.46
N LEU A 504 -24.49 -11.03 25.61
CA LEU A 504 -25.09 -12.13 26.38
C LEU A 504 -26.51 -11.78 26.87
N GLU A 505 -26.70 -10.59 27.45
CA GLU A 505 -28.00 -10.09 27.89
C GLU A 505 -29.00 -9.99 26.71
N ALA A 506 -28.54 -9.48 25.57
CA ALA A 506 -29.36 -9.42 24.36
C ALA A 506 -29.76 -10.82 23.85
N PHE A 507 -28.82 -11.78 23.85
CA PHE A 507 -29.08 -13.17 23.48
C PHE A 507 -30.11 -13.82 24.41
N VAL A 508 -29.94 -13.69 25.74
CA VAL A 508 -30.86 -14.26 26.73
C VAL A 508 -32.27 -13.69 26.54
N ARG A 509 -32.43 -12.36 26.43
CA ARG A 509 -33.75 -11.74 26.20
C ARG A 509 -34.41 -12.20 24.90
N MET A 510 -33.65 -12.36 23.82
CA MET A 510 -34.19 -12.84 22.54
C MET A 510 -34.50 -14.34 22.55
N TYR A 511 -33.81 -15.14 23.37
CA TYR A 511 -34.13 -16.55 23.61
C TYR A 511 -35.39 -16.72 24.47
N GLU A 512 -35.48 -16.01 25.60
CA GLU A 512 -36.67 -15.99 26.47
C GLU A 512 -37.91 -15.44 25.75
N GLY A 513 -37.72 -14.46 24.86
CA GLY A 513 -38.76 -13.96 23.96
C GLY A 513 -39.12 -14.89 22.78
N GLY A 514 -38.50 -16.06 22.66
CA GLY A 514 -38.78 -17.06 21.62
C GLY A 514 -38.32 -16.69 20.20
N VAL A 515 -37.50 -15.65 20.05
CA VAL A 515 -36.95 -15.20 18.76
C VAL A 515 -35.71 -16.00 18.37
N ILE A 516 -34.87 -16.34 19.35
CA ILE A 516 -33.75 -17.26 19.18
C ILE A 516 -34.20 -18.68 19.58
N TYR A 517 -33.94 -19.64 18.70
CA TYR A 517 -34.22 -21.06 18.92
C TYR A 517 -33.11 -21.92 18.30
N ARG A 518 -33.18 -23.24 18.52
CA ARG A 518 -32.24 -24.22 17.94
C ARG A 518 -33.03 -25.29 17.20
N ASP A 519 -32.70 -25.52 15.94
CA ASP A 519 -33.33 -26.51 15.06
C ASP A 519 -32.34 -27.03 14.01
N ASN A 520 -32.66 -28.15 13.35
CA ASN A 520 -31.88 -28.75 12.27
C ASN A 520 -32.39 -28.26 10.91
N ARG A 521 -31.83 -27.15 10.42
CA ARG A 521 -32.22 -26.52 9.14
C ARG A 521 -31.11 -26.65 8.10
N LEU A 522 -31.47 -26.58 6.82
CA LEU A 522 -30.50 -26.33 5.75
C LEU A 522 -29.86 -24.94 5.95
N VAL A 523 -28.53 -24.89 5.88
CA VAL A 523 -27.71 -23.69 6.07
C VAL A 523 -26.61 -23.62 5.01
N ASN A 524 -26.13 -22.42 4.71
CA ASN A 524 -24.92 -22.25 3.90
C ASN A 524 -23.71 -22.65 4.76
N TRP A 525 -22.82 -23.48 4.23
CA TRP A 525 -21.68 -24.05 4.98
C TRP A 525 -20.37 -23.87 4.21
N ASP A 526 -19.38 -23.25 4.86
CA ASP A 526 -18.02 -23.14 4.33
C ASP A 526 -17.22 -24.40 4.68
N CYS A 527 -16.91 -25.22 3.67
CA CYS A 527 -16.13 -26.45 3.82
C CYS A 527 -14.67 -26.23 4.28
N ARG A 528 -14.10 -25.05 4.04
CA ARG A 528 -12.73 -24.68 4.41
C ARG A 528 -12.66 -24.15 5.84
N LEU A 529 -13.49 -23.16 6.17
CA LEU A 529 -13.55 -22.58 7.52
C LEU A 529 -14.25 -23.50 8.52
N ARG A 530 -15.08 -24.43 8.03
CA ARG A 530 -15.90 -25.38 8.80
C ARG A 530 -16.86 -24.67 9.74
N THR A 531 -17.64 -23.75 9.18
CA THR A 531 -18.69 -22.99 9.87
C THR A 531 -19.91 -22.83 8.97
N ALA A 532 -21.07 -22.68 9.58
CA ALA A 532 -22.22 -22.10 8.88
C ALA A 532 -21.99 -20.59 8.65
N VAL A 533 -22.58 -20.06 7.59
CA VAL A 533 -22.61 -18.62 7.26
C VAL A 533 -24.03 -18.18 6.93
N SER A 534 -24.34 -16.91 7.15
CA SER A 534 -25.66 -16.32 6.89
C SER A 534 -25.83 -15.95 5.41
N ASP A 535 -27.08 -15.78 4.95
CA ASP A 535 -27.38 -15.48 3.54
C ASP A 535 -26.77 -14.14 3.04
N ILE A 536 -26.42 -13.23 3.96
CA ILE A 536 -25.76 -11.94 3.64
C ILE A 536 -24.22 -12.05 3.56
N GLU A 537 -23.65 -13.20 3.94
CA GLU A 537 -22.23 -13.52 3.83
C GLU A 537 -21.91 -14.37 2.59
N VAL A 538 -22.91 -14.66 1.75
CA VAL A 538 -22.79 -15.48 0.53
C VAL A 538 -22.79 -14.62 -0.72
N ASP A 539 -21.62 -14.46 -1.34
CA ASP A 539 -21.48 -13.86 -2.67
C ASP A 539 -21.83 -14.87 -3.78
N TYR A 540 -22.81 -14.53 -4.61
CA TYR A 540 -23.22 -15.33 -5.76
C TYR A 540 -22.41 -14.97 -7.02
N ILE A 541 -21.78 -15.98 -7.63
CA ILE A 541 -20.99 -15.84 -8.86
C ILE A 541 -21.74 -16.51 -10.02
N ASP A 542 -22.20 -15.72 -10.99
CA ASP A 542 -22.84 -16.21 -12.22
C ASP A 542 -21.82 -16.94 -13.10
N VAL A 543 -21.96 -18.26 -13.27
CA VAL A 543 -21.12 -19.08 -14.14
C VAL A 543 -21.91 -19.43 -15.43
N PRO A 544 -21.65 -18.78 -16.58
CA PRO A 544 -22.51 -18.87 -17.77
C PRO A 544 -22.35 -20.15 -18.60
N GLY A 545 -21.42 -21.03 -18.23
CA GLY A 545 -21.13 -22.29 -18.93
C GLY A 545 -19.88 -22.97 -18.36
N ARG A 546 -19.47 -24.11 -18.95
CA ARG A 546 -18.37 -24.96 -18.50
C ARG A 546 -17.11 -24.15 -18.18
N THR A 547 -16.79 -24.03 -16.89
CA THR A 547 -15.68 -23.21 -16.36
C THR A 547 -14.95 -23.99 -15.27
N LEU A 548 -13.62 -24.03 -15.35
CA LEU A 548 -12.76 -24.57 -14.30
C LEU A 548 -12.44 -23.46 -13.28
N ILE A 549 -12.78 -23.68 -12.01
CA ILE A 549 -12.63 -22.69 -10.92
C ILE A 549 -11.76 -23.28 -9.80
N ASN A 550 -10.78 -22.51 -9.33
CA ASN A 550 -9.90 -22.90 -8.23
C ASN A 550 -10.64 -22.78 -6.89
N VAL A 551 -11.16 -23.90 -6.37
CA VAL A 551 -11.88 -23.94 -5.08
C VAL A 551 -10.89 -24.06 -3.91
N PRO A 552 -10.90 -23.16 -2.91
CA PRO A 552 -9.93 -23.14 -1.79
C PRO A 552 -9.89 -24.38 -0.89
N GLY A 553 -9.18 -25.41 -1.31
CA GLY A 553 -9.05 -26.69 -0.59
C GLY A 553 -8.91 -27.91 -1.51
N PHE A 554 -9.00 -27.72 -2.83
CA PHE A 554 -8.76 -28.73 -3.85
C PHE A 554 -7.42 -28.45 -4.55
N ASP A 555 -6.65 -29.50 -4.83
CA ASP A 555 -5.35 -29.40 -5.53
C ASP A 555 -5.48 -29.13 -7.03
N GLN A 556 -6.68 -29.29 -7.58
CA GLN A 556 -7.01 -29.10 -8.99
C GLN A 556 -8.23 -28.17 -9.15
N PRO A 557 -8.35 -27.43 -10.27
CA PRO A 557 -9.55 -26.68 -10.60
C PRO A 557 -10.78 -27.59 -10.64
N VAL A 558 -11.88 -27.18 -10.00
CA VAL A 558 -13.15 -27.90 -10.00
C VAL A 558 -14.03 -27.39 -11.15
N GLU A 559 -14.79 -28.27 -11.77
CA GLU A 559 -15.66 -27.96 -12.91
C GLU A 559 -17.04 -27.43 -12.47
N PHE A 560 -17.43 -26.27 -13.00
CA PHE A 560 -18.72 -25.64 -12.79
C PHE A 560 -19.37 -25.28 -14.13
N GLY A 561 -20.68 -24.99 -14.11
CA GLY A 561 -21.42 -24.57 -15.32
C GLY A 561 -21.65 -25.68 -16.35
N VAL A 562 -21.54 -26.94 -15.93
CA VAL A 562 -21.95 -28.12 -16.70
C VAL A 562 -23.29 -28.61 -16.17
N LEU A 563 -24.21 -28.92 -17.08
CA LEU A 563 -25.48 -29.59 -16.78
C LEU A 563 -25.37 -31.05 -17.23
N THR A 564 -25.36 -31.97 -16.26
CA THR A 564 -25.23 -33.41 -16.49
C THR A 564 -26.62 -34.03 -16.50
N SER A 565 -26.99 -34.65 -17.62
CA SER A 565 -28.18 -35.50 -17.72
C SER A 565 -27.82 -36.96 -17.46
N PHE A 566 -28.59 -37.62 -16.60
CA PHE A 566 -28.48 -39.04 -16.28
C PHE A 566 -29.88 -39.64 -16.09
N ALA A 567 -29.99 -40.97 -16.05
CA ALA A 567 -31.29 -41.64 -16.01
C ALA A 567 -31.41 -42.58 -14.80
N TYR A 568 -32.57 -42.59 -14.16
CA TYR A 568 -32.96 -43.59 -13.17
C TYR A 568 -33.89 -44.63 -13.81
N PRO A 569 -33.66 -45.94 -13.63
CA PRO A 569 -34.61 -46.96 -14.09
C PRO A 569 -35.93 -46.88 -13.31
N LEU A 570 -37.04 -47.18 -13.98
CA LEU A 570 -38.35 -47.31 -13.34
C LEU A 570 -38.51 -48.70 -12.74
N GLU A 571 -39.18 -48.81 -11.58
CA GLU A 571 -39.41 -50.09 -10.88
C GLU A 571 -40.19 -51.11 -11.74
N SER A 572 -41.07 -50.65 -12.64
CA SER A 572 -41.79 -51.53 -13.58
C SER A 572 -40.90 -52.15 -14.66
N GLY A 573 -39.67 -51.66 -14.84
CA GLY A 573 -38.77 -52.07 -15.93
C GLY A 573 -39.17 -51.55 -17.32
N GLU A 574 -40.22 -50.73 -17.42
CA GLU A 574 -40.78 -50.25 -18.70
C GLU A 574 -40.04 -49.03 -19.29
N GLY A 575 -39.03 -48.51 -18.59
CA GLY A 575 -38.22 -47.39 -19.07
C GLY A 575 -37.35 -46.75 -17.98
N GLU A 576 -36.90 -45.53 -18.26
CA GLU A 576 -36.06 -44.72 -17.37
C GLU A 576 -36.58 -43.28 -17.32
N ILE A 577 -36.36 -42.59 -16.20
CA ILE A 577 -36.62 -41.15 -16.04
C ILE A 577 -35.31 -40.36 -16.05
N VAL A 578 -35.17 -39.45 -17.03
CA VAL A 578 -33.97 -38.63 -17.22
C VAL A 578 -34.05 -37.37 -16.35
N VAL A 579 -33.06 -37.19 -15.48
CA VAL A 579 -32.88 -36.03 -14.60
C VAL A 579 -31.65 -35.24 -15.06
N ALA A 580 -31.71 -33.91 -14.95
CA ALA A 580 -30.59 -33.02 -15.28
C ALA A 580 -30.17 -32.22 -14.04
N THR A 581 -28.89 -32.29 -13.67
CA THR A 581 -28.33 -31.62 -12.49
C THR A 581 -26.99 -30.95 -12.81
N THR A 582 -26.69 -29.85 -12.13
CA THR A 582 -25.34 -29.25 -12.12
C THR A 582 -24.45 -29.81 -11.00
N ARG A 583 -24.99 -30.72 -10.19
CA ARG A 583 -24.34 -31.32 -9.01
C ARG A 583 -24.51 -32.85 -9.02
N PRO A 584 -23.80 -33.59 -9.89
CA PRO A 584 -23.92 -35.05 -9.96
C PRO A 584 -23.46 -35.75 -8.67
N GLU A 585 -22.69 -35.09 -7.82
CA GLU A 585 -22.26 -35.63 -6.53
C GLU A 585 -23.38 -35.68 -5.47
N THR A 586 -24.50 -34.96 -5.66
CA THR A 586 -25.66 -35.07 -4.74
C THR A 586 -26.57 -36.24 -5.07
N MET A 587 -26.42 -36.89 -6.22
CA MET A 587 -27.22 -38.04 -6.69
C MET A 587 -27.32 -39.18 -5.66
N LEU A 588 -26.28 -39.38 -4.84
CA LEU A 588 -26.23 -40.39 -3.79
C LEU A 588 -27.05 -40.03 -2.53
N GLY A 589 -27.59 -38.81 -2.47
CA GLY A 589 -28.52 -38.33 -1.45
C GLY A 589 -29.91 -37.99 -2.00
N ASP A 590 -30.18 -38.28 -3.28
CA ASP A 590 -31.51 -38.10 -3.87
C ASP A 590 -32.51 -39.09 -3.24
N THR A 591 -33.68 -38.59 -2.84
CA THR A 591 -34.72 -39.38 -2.15
C THR A 591 -36.05 -39.46 -2.92
N ALA A 592 -36.23 -38.63 -3.94
CA ALA A 592 -37.36 -38.66 -4.88
C ALA A 592 -37.02 -37.84 -6.14
N VAL A 593 -37.63 -38.18 -7.28
CA VAL A 593 -37.59 -37.34 -8.48
C VAL A 593 -38.85 -36.46 -8.53
N ALA A 594 -38.68 -35.14 -8.59
CA ALA A 594 -39.79 -34.19 -8.65
C ALA A 594 -40.21 -33.91 -10.10
N VAL A 595 -41.51 -34.06 -10.40
CA VAL A 595 -42.12 -33.78 -11.70
C VAL A 595 -43.24 -32.75 -11.52
N HIS A 596 -43.40 -31.83 -12.47
CA HIS A 596 -44.47 -30.83 -12.43
C HIS A 596 -45.84 -31.51 -12.65
N PRO A 597 -46.87 -31.27 -11.80
CA PRO A 597 -48.12 -32.03 -11.84
C PRO A 597 -48.95 -31.83 -13.12
N GLU A 598 -48.66 -30.77 -13.89
CA GLU A 598 -49.30 -30.48 -15.18
C GLU A 598 -48.45 -30.91 -16.39
N ASP A 599 -47.32 -31.60 -16.21
CA ASP A 599 -46.45 -32.03 -17.31
C ASP A 599 -47.11 -33.17 -18.12
N PRO A 600 -47.54 -32.94 -19.38
CA PRO A 600 -48.28 -33.93 -20.15
C PRO A 600 -47.43 -35.14 -20.55
N ARG A 601 -46.11 -35.10 -20.35
CA ARG A 601 -45.19 -36.23 -20.62
C ARG A 601 -45.31 -37.36 -19.59
N TRP A 602 -45.76 -37.04 -18.38
CA TRP A 602 -45.74 -37.96 -17.23
C TRP A 602 -47.12 -38.32 -16.68
N GLY A 603 -48.17 -37.59 -17.08
CA GLY A 603 -49.56 -37.95 -16.82
C GLY A 603 -50.07 -37.55 -15.43
N VAL A 604 -51.40 -37.34 -15.33
CA VAL A 604 -52.02 -36.80 -14.13
C VAL A 604 -52.19 -37.88 -13.06
N GLY A 605 -51.21 -38.00 -12.17
CA GLY A 605 -51.27 -38.89 -10.99
C GLY A 605 -50.25 -38.49 -9.91
N PRO A 606 -50.68 -38.30 -8.64
CA PRO A 606 -49.75 -38.00 -7.55
C PRO A 606 -49.03 -39.28 -7.11
N GLY A 607 -47.78 -39.48 -7.54
CA GLY A 607 -46.89 -40.50 -6.96
C GLY A 607 -46.15 -41.39 -7.95
N VAL A 608 -45.43 -40.82 -8.93
CA VAL A 608 -44.34 -41.56 -9.61
C VAL A 608 -43.15 -41.64 -8.64
N MET A 609 -43.28 -42.46 -7.60
CA MET A 609 -42.20 -42.73 -6.66
C MET A 609 -41.27 -43.81 -7.23
N ALA A 610 -40.17 -43.38 -7.84
CA ALA A 610 -39.00 -44.23 -8.04
C ALA A 610 -38.29 -44.44 -6.68
N MET A 611 -38.88 -45.25 -5.79
CA MET A 611 -38.17 -45.71 -4.60
C MET A 611 -37.19 -46.81 -5.00
N TRP A 612 -35.93 -46.64 -4.62
CA TRP A 612 -34.93 -47.70 -4.68
C TRP A 612 -35.14 -48.72 -3.55
N GLY A 613 -34.77 -49.97 -3.83
CA GLY A 613 -34.60 -51.05 -2.84
C GLY A 613 -33.14 -51.47 -2.71
#